data_AF-A0A7J5E7A5-F1
#
_entry.id   AF-A0A7J5E7A5-F1
#
_cell.length_a   1.000
_cell.length_b   1.000
_cell.length_c   1.000
_cell.angle_alpha   90.00
_cell.angle_beta   90.00
_cell.angle_gamma   90.00
#
_symmetry.space_group_name_H-M   'P 1'
#
loop_
_entity.id
_entity.type
_entity.pdbx_description
1 polymer ?
#
loop_
_entity_poly.entity_id
_entity_poly.type
_entity_poly.pdbx_seq_one_letter_code
_entity_poly.pdbx_strand_id
1 'polypeptide(L)'
;NSIDVDFIVNGKIKSGKAEELLIIVPTNRKLRHLKKELISLIPGGTTSTINIETIGTLAQKILEQNSNFILLSEAAESVFIRQSAVETELQYFTNYKNEIPRGTLDKIKNVISEYKKHGITSDLLKIEAEKLNLSEKLKAVDIANIYELYNKKCAELNAVEIGDIYSALNNLPEKEFVKFFNKLFPKVNFVLIIGFDEFTLPEINIINSVSKIEEAKLFLNFDYYLYNPLVFSHLDKSYELLEAKGFNKIEDGSAGAQNDFKKEVRTKLSLNKQNTKENKFKEKVTKISAVNRINEIELIAKEIKNLINNENVSPHNICVVFNLISNYSALVNDIFKVYGIPFNLTDRTPLSNTYPVTTIINFLEIIENNYYYKNILRALESGFIETKEIDTSLLLKTAAELKIVIGKDNWINT
;
A
#
# COMPACT_ATOMS: atom_id res chain seq x y z
N ASN A 1 8.63 -11.92 -32.70
CA ASN A 1 7.24 -12.14 -32.29
C ASN A 1 6.79 -10.96 -31.45
N SER A 2 5.80 -10.21 -31.94
CA SER A 2 5.15 -9.14 -31.18
C SER A 2 3.75 -9.58 -30.73
N ILE A 3 3.26 -9.01 -29.64
CA ILE A 3 1.89 -9.23 -29.17
C ILE A 3 1.25 -7.89 -28.82
N ASP A 4 -0.02 -7.71 -29.19
CA ASP A 4 -0.83 -6.58 -28.72
C ASP A 4 -1.74 -7.08 -27.59
N VAL A 5 -1.27 -6.91 -26.36
CA VAL A 5 -2.00 -7.34 -25.16
C VAL A 5 -3.30 -6.56 -24.97
N ASP A 6 -3.30 -5.27 -25.34
CA ASP A 6 -4.48 -4.40 -25.24
C ASP A 6 -5.56 -4.88 -26.21
N PHE A 7 -5.19 -5.25 -27.45
CA PHE A 7 -6.13 -5.80 -28.42
C PHE A 7 -6.76 -7.10 -27.92
N ILE A 8 -5.98 -8.01 -27.34
CA ILE A 8 -6.47 -9.31 -26.82
C ILE A 8 -7.43 -9.09 -25.63
N VAL A 9 -7.03 -8.26 -24.67
CA VAL A 9 -7.86 -7.94 -23.50
C VAL A 9 -9.16 -7.29 -23.96
N ASN A 10 -9.10 -6.25 -24.79
CA ASN A 10 -10.28 -5.56 -25.30
C ASN A 10 -11.18 -6.50 -26.13
N GLY A 11 -10.60 -7.40 -26.92
CA GLY A 11 -11.34 -8.40 -27.70
C GLY A 11 -12.13 -9.35 -26.80
N LYS A 12 -11.53 -9.88 -25.74
CA LYS A 12 -12.21 -10.75 -24.76
C LYS A 12 -13.28 -10.01 -23.98
N ILE A 13 -13.03 -8.76 -23.57
CA ILE A 13 -13.99 -7.92 -22.85
C ILE A 13 -15.22 -7.62 -23.74
N LYS A 14 -15.00 -7.19 -24.99
CA LYS A 14 -16.08 -6.85 -25.94
C LYS A 14 -16.87 -8.08 -26.41
N SER A 15 -16.30 -9.27 -26.37
CA SER A 15 -16.97 -10.52 -26.74
C SER A 15 -17.66 -11.23 -25.56
N GLY A 16 -17.70 -10.61 -24.37
CA GLY A 16 -18.33 -11.20 -23.18
C GLY A 16 -17.53 -12.35 -22.55
N LYS A 17 -16.25 -12.49 -22.90
CA LYS A 17 -15.33 -13.55 -22.43
C LYS A 17 -14.38 -13.07 -21.33
N ALA A 18 -14.86 -12.16 -20.48
CA ALA A 18 -14.06 -11.59 -19.39
C ALA A 18 -13.59 -12.65 -18.38
N GLU A 19 -14.33 -13.75 -18.24
CA GLU A 19 -13.99 -14.89 -17.37
C GLU A 19 -12.76 -15.69 -17.85
N GLU A 20 -12.37 -15.55 -19.12
CA GLU A 20 -11.16 -16.18 -19.67
C GLU A 20 -9.87 -15.40 -19.35
N LEU A 21 -10.01 -14.20 -18.79
CA LEU A 21 -8.92 -13.31 -18.39
C LEU A 21 -8.65 -13.42 -16.89
N LEU A 22 -7.38 -13.36 -16.50
CA LEU A 22 -6.94 -13.01 -15.15
C LEU A 22 -5.93 -11.86 -15.25
N ILE A 23 -6.25 -10.70 -14.68
CA ILE A 23 -5.32 -9.56 -14.66
C ILE A 23 -4.78 -9.36 -13.25
N ILE A 24 -3.46 -9.33 -13.13
CA ILE A 24 -2.75 -9.13 -11.87
C ILE A 24 -2.16 -7.73 -11.85
N VAL A 25 -2.47 -6.96 -10.80
CA VAL A 25 -2.03 -5.56 -10.60
C VAL A 25 -1.37 -5.38 -9.23
N PRO A 26 -0.50 -4.38 -9.02
CA PRO A 26 0.27 -4.26 -7.79
C PRO A 26 -0.55 -3.87 -6.55
N THR A 27 -1.68 -3.18 -6.72
CA THR A 27 -2.43 -2.63 -5.57
C THR A 27 -3.93 -2.78 -5.71
N ASN A 28 -4.62 -2.90 -4.57
CA ASN A 28 -6.08 -2.87 -4.49
C ASN A 28 -6.69 -1.56 -5.04
N ARG A 29 -5.91 -0.46 -5.09
CA ARG A 29 -6.34 0.78 -5.74
C ARG A 29 -6.35 0.63 -7.26
N LYS A 30 -5.27 0.13 -7.87
CA LYS A 30 -5.23 -0.16 -9.32
C LYS A 30 -6.29 -1.20 -9.69
N LEU A 31 -6.50 -2.23 -8.86
CA LEU A 31 -7.54 -3.24 -9.04
C LEU A 31 -8.92 -2.61 -9.16
N ARG A 32 -9.31 -1.77 -8.20
CA ARG A 32 -10.61 -1.10 -8.21
C ARG A 32 -10.77 -0.14 -9.39
N HIS A 33 -9.71 0.56 -9.77
CA HIS A 33 -9.72 1.45 -10.93
C HIS A 33 -9.94 0.65 -12.23
N LEU A 34 -9.08 -0.34 -12.48
CA LEU A 34 -9.14 -1.17 -13.68
C LEU A 34 -10.49 -1.91 -13.77
N LYS A 35 -11.01 -2.41 -12.65
CA LYS A 35 -12.33 -3.05 -12.64
C LYS A 35 -13.43 -2.12 -13.15
N LYS A 36 -13.42 -0.84 -12.75
CA LYS A 36 -14.40 0.16 -13.25
C LYS A 36 -14.22 0.43 -14.74
N GLU A 37 -12.97 0.56 -15.18
CA GLU A 37 -12.63 0.78 -16.59
C GLU A 37 -13.11 -0.40 -17.46
N LEU A 38 -12.80 -1.63 -17.08
CA LEU A 38 -13.26 -2.82 -17.81
C LEU A 38 -14.79 -2.91 -17.85
N ILE A 39 -15.49 -2.65 -16.73
CA ILE A 39 -16.96 -2.66 -16.71
C ILE A 39 -17.54 -1.66 -17.71
N SER A 40 -16.93 -0.47 -17.84
CA SER A 40 -17.39 0.55 -18.80
C SER A 40 -17.22 0.14 -20.27
N LEU A 41 -16.34 -0.81 -20.55
CA LEU A 41 -16.07 -1.34 -21.91
C LEU A 41 -16.91 -2.58 -22.25
N ILE A 42 -17.56 -3.20 -21.27
CA ILE A 42 -18.36 -4.41 -21.47
C ILE A 42 -19.70 -4.03 -22.12
N PRO A 43 -20.12 -4.69 -23.21
CA PRO A 43 -21.44 -4.48 -23.81
C PRO A 43 -22.56 -4.67 -22.77
N GLY A 44 -23.42 -3.67 -22.61
CA GLY A 44 -24.50 -3.70 -21.61
C GLY A 44 -24.07 -3.38 -20.17
N GLY A 45 -22.78 -3.15 -19.90
CA GLY A 45 -22.27 -2.70 -18.59
C GLY A 45 -22.33 -3.77 -17.48
N THR A 46 -22.56 -5.03 -17.84
CA THR A 46 -22.72 -6.13 -16.86
C THR A 46 -21.94 -7.37 -17.27
N THR A 47 -21.30 -8.02 -16.31
CA THR A 47 -20.67 -9.34 -16.47
C THR A 47 -20.82 -10.13 -15.18
N SER A 48 -20.88 -11.45 -15.27
CA SER A 48 -20.95 -12.35 -14.12
C SER A 48 -19.64 -12.37 -13.33
N THR A 49 -18.50 -12.28 -14.01
CA THR A 49 -17.17 -12.36 -13.40
C THR A 49 -16.16 -11.43 -14.09
N ILE A 50 -15.25 -10.89 -13.27
CA ILE A 50 -14.05 -10.17 -13.70
C ILE A 50 -12.94 -10.62 -12.76
N ASN A 51 -11.97 -11.38 -13.30
CA ASN A 51 -10.85 -11.84 -12.50
C ASN A 51 -9.74 -10.77 -12.56
N ILE A 52 -9.72 -9.89 -11.57
CA ILE A 52 -8.59 -8.99 -11.32
C ILE A 52 -8.14 -9.21 -9.89
N GLU A 53 -6.85 -9.47 -9.71
CA GLU A 53 -6.23 -9.75 -8.41
C GLU A 53 -4.97 -8.90 -8.21
N THR A 54 -4.48 -8.81 -6.99
CA THR A 54 -3.06 -8.55 -6.73
C THR A 54 -2.34 -9.88 -6.55
N ILE A 55 -0.99 -9.90 -6.55
CA ILE A 55 -0.26 -11.14 -6.21
C ILE A 55 -0.67 -11.62 -4.81
N GLY A 56 -0.84 -10.69 -3.88
CA GLY A 56 -1.33 -10.96 -2.53
C GLY A 56 -2.71 -11.63 -2.49
N THR A 57 -3.71 -11.06 -3.17
CA THR A 57 -5.07 -11.62 -3.15
C THR A 57 -5.16 -12.93 -3.93
N LEU A 58 -4.40 -13.07 -5.02
CA LEU A 58 -4.27 -14.33 -5.74
C LEU A 58 -3.67 -15.42 -4.84
N ALA A 59 -2.53 -15.13 -4.21
CA ALA A 59 -1.83 -16.07 -3.34
C ALA A 59 -2.71 -16.51 -2.17
N GLN A 60 -3.40 -15.57 -1.53
CA GLN A 60 -4.34 -15.85 -0.46
C GLN A 60 -5.44 -16.81 -0.92
N LYS A 61 -6.14 -16.51 -2.02
CA LYS A 61 -7.24 -17.35 -2.54
C LYS A 61 -6.80 -18.77 -2.86
N ILE A 62 -5.62 -18.93 -3.47
CA ILE A 62 -5.08 -20.25 -3.81
C ILE A 62 -4.78 -21.02 -2.53
N LEU A 63 -4.11 -20.40 -1.54
CA LEU A 63 -3.78 -21.06 -0.28
C LEU A 63 -5.03 -21.43 0.54
N GLU A 64 -6.07 -20.61 0.51
CA GLU A 64 -7.38 -20.89 1.13
C GLU A 64 -8.06 -22.16 0.57
N GLN A 65 -7.63 -22.66 -0.60
CA GLN A 65 -8.11 -23.97 -1.10
C GLN A 65 -7.46 -25.17 -0.41
N ASN A 66 -6.32 -24.95 0.25
CA ASN A 66 -5.57 -25.98 0.96
C ASN A 66 -5.90 -26.02 2.45
N SER A 67 -5.92 -24.85 3.09
CA SER A 67 -6.12 -24.74 4.54
C SER A 67 -6.87 -23.45 4.90
N ASN A 68 -7.59 -23.51 6.02
CA ASN A 68 -8.14 -22.32 6.65
C ASN A 68 -7.05 -21.66 7.48
N PHE A 69 -7.02 -20.33 7.54
CA PHE A 69 -6.12 -19.54 8.38
C PHE A 69 -6.77 -18.20 8.73
N ILE A 70 -6.23 -17.53 9.74
CA ILE A 70 -6.68 -16.19 10.15
C ILE A 70 -5.72 -15.17 9.54
N LEU A 71 -6.22 -14.26 8.69
CA LEU A 71 -5.40 -13.16 8.22
C LEU A 71 -5.19 -12.15 9.36
N LEU A 72 -3.92 -11.91 9.71
CA LEU A 72 -3.56 -10.97 10.76
C LEU A 72 -3.98 -9.54 10.39
N SER A 73 -4.60 -8.86 11.36
CA SER A 73 -4.86 -7.43 11.25
C SER A 73 -3.66 -6.64 11.77
N GLU A 74 -3.44 -5.44 11.22
CA GLU A 74 -2.33 -4.57 11.64
C GLU A 74 -2.31 -4.31 13.17
N ALA A 75 -3.49 -4.24 13.79
CA ALA A 75 -3.62 -4.08 15.23
C ALA A 75 -3.15 -5.33 15.99
N ALA A 76 -3.52 -6.52 15.52
CA ALA A 76 -3.08 -7.79 16.10
C ALA A 76 -1.57 -8.00 15.92
N GLU A 77 -1.02 -7.70 14.75
CA GLU A 77 0.43 -7.70 14.49
C GLU A 77 1.16 -6.81 15.50
N SER A 78 0.66 -5.58 15.71
CA SER A 78 1.25 -4.63 16.65
C SER A 78 1.21 -5.12 18.10
N VAL A 79 0.14 -5.83 18.50
CA VAL A 79 0.03 -6.44 19.83
C VAL A 79 1.04 -7.59 19.98
N PHE A 80 1.12 -8.49 19.03
CA PHE A 80 2.04 -9.64 19.09
C PHE A 80 3.49 -9.20 19.04
N ILE A 81 3.85 -8.22 18.20
CA ILE A 81 5.20 -7.65 18.18
C ILE A 81 5.56 -7.03 19.53
N ARG A 82 4.64 -6.28 20.15
CA ARG A 82 4.86 -5.72 21.50
C ARG A 82 5.09 -6.83 22.52
N GLN A 83 4.23 -7.85 22.54
CA GLN A 83 4.38 -8.99 23.46
C GLN A 83 5.70 -9.72 23.23
N SER A 84 6.04 -10.03 21.98
CA SER A 84 7.30 -10.68 21.64
C SER A 84 8.51 -9.85 22.05
N ALA A 85 8.46 -8.52 21.89
CA ALA A 85 9.55 -7.65 22.31
C ALA A 85 9.73 -7.60 23.83
N VAL A 86 8.64 -7.65 24.61
CA VAL A 86 8.69 -7.67 26.08
C VAL A 86 9.18 -9.03 26.61
N GLU A 87 8.79 -10.13 25.95
CA GLU A 87 9.12 -11.50 26.35
C GLU A 87 10.50 -11.97 25.86
N THR A 88 11.15 -11.23 24.96
CA THR A 88 12.48 -11.54 24.45
C THR A 88 13.56 -10.91 25.33
N GLU A 89 14.61 -11.67 25.65
CA GLU A 89 15.83 -11.10 26.24
C GLU A 89 16.64 -10.37 25.17
N LEU A 90 16.57 -9.03 25.19
CA LEU A 90 17.20 -8.15 24.21
C LEU A 90 18.59 -7.71 24.67
N GLN A 91 19.51 -7.50 23.74
CA GLN A 91 20.87 -7.02 24.01
C GLN A 91 21.07 -5.58 23.50
N TYR A 92 20.58 -5.26 22.31
CA TYR A 92 20.65 -3.94 21.71
C TYR A 92 19.59 -2.99 22.28
N PHE A 93 18.37 -3.46 22.48
CA PHE A 93 17.25 -2.64 22.97
C PHE A 93 17.17 -2.57 24.51
N THR A 94 18.20 -3.04 25.23
CA THR A 94 18.30 -3.05 26.71
C THR A 94 18.04 -1.69 27.36
N ASN A 95 18.49 -0.61 26.72
CA ASN A 95 18.34 0.76 27.23
C ASN A 95 16.88 1.20 27.40
N TYR A 96 15.92 0.50 26.78
CA TYR A 96 14.50 0.78 26.92
C TYR A 96 13.87 0.19 28.20
N LYS A 97 14.64 -0.46 29.09
CA LYS A 97 14.16 -1.02 30.37
C LYS A 97 12.87 -1.83 30.23
N ASN A 98 12.76 -2.63 29.16
CA ASN A 98 11.62 -3.47 28.78
C ASN A 98 10.39 -2.75 28.22
N GLU A 99 10.42 -1.44 28.00
CA GLU A 99 9.35 -0.69 27.34
C GLU A 99 9.86 0.01 26.08
N ILE A 100 9.92 -0.73 24.97
CA ILE A 100 10.26 -0.16 23.66
C ILE A 100 9.15 0.83 23.24
N PRO A 101 9.50 2.08 22.88
CA PRO A 101 8.53 3.06 22.42
C PRO A 101 7.72 2.56 21.22
N ARG A 102 6.44 2.93 21.15
CA ARG A 102 5.52 2.53 20.08
C ARG A 102 6.09 2.75 18.68
N GLY A 103 6.68 3.92 18.41
CA GLY A 103 7.27 4.21 17.09
C GLY A 103 8.46 3.32 16.73
N THR A 104 9.18 2.77 17.71
CA THR A 104 10.25 1.79 17.49
C THR A 104 9.65 0.40 17.26
N LEU A 105 8.62 0.01 18.01
CA LEU A 105 7.87 -1.24 17.77
C LEU A 105 7.24 -1.27 16.38
N ASP A 106 6.66 -0.16 15.93
CA ASP A 106 6.08 -0.05 14.58
C ASP A 106 7.15 -0.25 13.49
N LYS A 107 8.38 0.26 13.71
CA LYS A 107 9.51 0.02 12.80
C LYS A 107 9.94 -1.45 12.80
N ILE A 108 10.01 -2.09 13.98
CA ILE A 108 10.37 -3.51 14.10
C ILE A 108 9.32 -4.37 13.37
N LYS A 109 8.02 -4.11 13.61
CA LYS A 109 6.91 -4.75 12.90
C LYS A 109 7.09 -4.64 11.39
N ASN A 110 7.24 -3.42 10.87
CA ASN A 110 7.35 -3.18 9.43
C ASN A 110 8.56 -3.90 8.83
N VAL A 111 9.71 -3.88 9.50
CA VAL A 111 10.92 -4.58 9.05
C VAL A 111 10.70 -6.10 9.00
N ILE A 112 10.05 -6.68 10.01
CA ILE A 112 9.72 -8.10 10.05
C ILE A 112 8.74 -8.46 8.91
N SER A 113 7.69 -7.69 8.71
CA SER A 113 6.73 -7.92 7.61
C SER A 113 7.41 -7.82 6.25
N GLU A 114 8.37 -6.90 6.06
CA GLU A 114 9.17 -6.83 4.83
C GLU A 114 10.13 -8.02 4.67
N TYR A 115 10.81 -8.46 5.74
CA TYR A 115 11.62 -9.68 5.69
C TYR A 115 10.79 -10.89 5.24
N LYS A 116 9.59 -11.06 5.78
CA LYS A 116 8.65 -12.12 5.38
C LYS A 116 8.30 -12.04 3.90
N LYS A 117 7.96 -10.86 3.37
CA LYS A 117 7.66 -10.65 1.93
C LYS A 117 8.85 -10.96 1.04
N HIS A 118 10.07 -10.70 1.50
CA HIS A 118 11.30 -11.02 0.79
C HIS A 118 11.79 -12.47 0.99
N GLY A 119 11.07 -13.28 1.79
CA GLY A 119 11.44 -14.68 2.06
C GLY A 119 12.62 -14.82 3.04
N ILE A 120 12.89 -13.80 3.85
CA ILE A 120 13.95 -13.80 4.87
C ILE A 120 13.37 -14.30 6.19
N THR A 121 13.89 -15.44 6.67
CA THR A 121 13.47 -16.05 7.95
C THR A 121 14.27 -15.50 9.13
N SER A 122 13.80 -15.71 10.35
CA SER A 122 14.54 -15.37 11.57
C SER A 122 15.91 -16.05 11.63
N ASP A 123 16.00 -17.30 11.18
CA ASP A 123 17.24 -18.07 11.18
C ASP A 123 18.23 -17.53 10.14
N LEU A 124 17.74 -17.21 8.94
CA LEU A 124 18.57 -16.57 7.91
C LEU A 124 19.08 -15.21 8.39
N LEU A 125 18.24 -14.42 9.06
CA LEU A 125 18.64 -13.14 9.63
C LEU A 125 19.73 -13.30 10.69
N LYS A 126 19.66 -14.33 11.55
CA LYS A 126 20.73 -14.65 12.52
C LYS A 126 22.05 -15.02 11.81
N ILE A 127 21.98 -15.83 10.75
CA ILE A 127 23.16 -16.21 9.97
C ILE A 127 23.81 -14.99 9.31
N GLU A 128 23.02 -14.12 8.68
CA GLU A 128 23.55 -12.91 8.04
C GLU A 128 24.06 -11.88 9.06
N ALA A 129 23.48 -11.84 10.26
CA ALA A 129 23.93 -10.94 11.34
C ALA A 129 25.37 -11.23 11.79
N GLU A 130 25.87 -12.46 11.64
CA GLU A 130 27.27 -12.82 11.96
C GLU A 130 28.30 -12.08 11.09
N LYS A 131 27.89 -11.55 9.93
CA LYS A 131 28.75 -10.79 9.01
C LYS A 131 28.81 -9.29 9.33
N LEU A 132 28.00 -8.83 10.28
CA LEU A 132 27.87 -7.40 10.63
C LEU A 132 28.85 -7.00 11.74
N ASN A 133 29.09 -5.69 11.87
CA ASN A 133 29.83 -5.16 13.03
C ASN A 133 29.03 -5.35 14.33
N LEU A 134 29.71 -5.20 15.48
CA LEU A 134 29.13 -5.52 16.80
C LEU A 134 27.75 -4.88 17.04
N SER A 135 27.62 -3.56 16.82
CA SER A 135 26.36 -2.87 17.11
C SER A 135 25.24 -3.29 16.16
N GLU A 136 25.52 -3.46 14.87
CA GLU A 136 24.52 -3.86 13.88
C GLU A 136 24.12 -5.33 14.05
N LYS A 137 25.09 -6.19 14.40
CA LYS A 137 24.86 -7.59 14.76
C LYS A 137 23.89 -7.71 15.93
N LEU A 138 24.15 -7.00 17.04
CA LEU A 138 23.26 -7.05 18.22
C LEU A 138 21.83 -6.62 17.86
N LYS A 139 21.68 -5.56 17.06
CA LYS A 139 20.36 -5.10 16.59
C LYS A 139 19.67 -6.14 15.71
N ALA A 140 20.37 -6.75 14.76
CA ALA A 140 19.83 -7.76 13.87
C ALA A 140 19.42 -9.03 14.62
N VAL A 141 20.24 -9.48 15.58
CA VAL A 141 19.94 -10.62 16.45
C VAL A 141 18.71 -10.37 17.32
N ASP A 142 18.60 -9.18 17.93
CA ASP A 142 17.40 -8.79 18.70
C ASP A 142 16.13 -8.84 17.83
N ILE A 143 16.17 -8.24 16.62
CA ILE A 143 15.04 -8.28 15.68
C ILE A 143 14.70 -9.73 15.28
N ALA A 144 15.72 -10.56 15.04
CA ALA A 144 15.51 -11.96 14.68
C ALA A 144 14.87 -12.77 15.81
N ASN A 145 15.24 -12.51 17.08
CA ASN A 145 14.64 -13.17 18.24
C ASN A 145 13.18 -12.74 18.44
N ILE A 146 12.90 -11.44 18.32
CA ILE A 146 11.51 -10.91 18.33
C ILE A 146 10.69 -11.56 17.22
N TYR A 147 11.26 -11.65 16.02
CA TYR A 147 10.61 -12.26 14.86
C TYR A 147 10.32 -13.76 15.07
N GLU A 148 11.26 -14.51 15.66
CA GLU A 148 11.05 -15.92 15.97
C GLU A 148 9.89 -16.13 16.95
N LEU A 149 9.85 -15.36 18.04
CA LEU A 149 8.76 -15.45 19.03
C LEU A 149 7.43 -14.95 18.45
N TYR A 150 7.45 -13.91 17.61
CA TYR A 150 6.29 -13.46 16.86
C TYR A 150 5.71 -14.57 15.98
N ASN A 151 6.54 -15.30 15.23
CA ASN A 151 6.08 -16.43 14.43
C ASN A 151 5.47 -17.55 15.27
N LYS A 152 6.03 -17.85 16.45
CA LYS A 152 5.46 -18.83 17.39
C LYS A 152 4.03 -18.43 17.82
N LYS A 153 3.84 -17.18 18.24
CA LYS A 153 2.50 -16.66 18.60
C LYS A 153 1.51 -16.70 17.44
N CYS A 154 1.97 -16.40 16.22
CA CYS A 154 1.13 -16.49 15.02
C CYS A 154 0.71 -17.94 14.73
N ALA A 155 1.65 -18.88 14.83
CA ALA A 155 1.40 -20.30 14.59
C ALA A 155 0.39 -20.91 15.57
N GLU A 156 0.41 -20.52 16.85
CA GLU A 156 -0.54 -20.99 17.87
C GLU A 156 -2.00 -20.70 17.52
N LEU A 157 -2.25 -19.62 16.79
CA LEU A 157 -3.60 -19.21 16.35
C LEU A 157 -3.87 -19.52 14.89
N ASN A 158 -2.94 -20.19 14.20
CA ASN A 158 -2.98 -20.38 12.76
C ASN A 158 -3.24 -19.05 12.02
N ALA A 159 -2.57 -18.00 12.50
CA ALA A 159 -2.69 -16.65 12.02
C ALA A 159 -1.49 -16.33 11.12
N VAL A 160 -1.73 -15.67 9.99
CA VAL A 160 -0.72 -15.47 8.94
C VAL A 160 -0.75 -14.05 8.40
N GLU A 161 0.42 -13.58 7.98
CA GLU A 161 0.58 -12.36 7.18
C GLU A 161 0.85 -12.73 5.71
N ILE A 162 0.89 -11.71 4.84
CA ILE A 162 1.09 -11.94 3.40
C ILE A 162 2.41 -12.66 3.06
N GLY A 163 3.49 -12.40 3.80
CA GLY A 163 4.77 -13.09 3.56
C GLY A 163 4.74 -14.57 3.97
N ASP A 164 3.93 -14.93 4.99
CA ASP A 164 3.71 -16.34 5.34
C ASP A 164 2.91 -17.05 4.25
N ILE A 165 1.90 -16.38 3.69
CA ILE A 165 1.12 -16.89 2.57
C ILE A 165 2.04 -17.15 1.36
N TYR A 166 2.94 -16.22 1.05
CA TYR A 166 3.91 -16.40 -0.03
C TYR A 166 4.86 -17.57 0.22
N SER A 167 5.37 -17.71 1.44
CA SER A 167 6.24 -18.82 1.83
C SER A 167 5.52 -20.17 1.71
N ALA A 168 4.31 -20.28 2.28
CA ALA A 168 3.51 -21.50 2.22
C ALA A 168 3.16 -21.89 0.77
N LEU A 169 2.79 -20.92 -0.06
CA LEU A 169 2.43 -21.16 -1.46
C LEU A 169 3.64 -21.58 -2.30
N ASN A 170 4.81 -21.02 -2.06
CA ASN A 170 6.05 -21.40 -2.75
C ASN A 170 6.55 -22.80 -2.37
N ASN A 171 6.17 -23.30 -1.20
CA ASN A 171 6.45 -24.66 -0.76
C ASN A 171 5.36 -25.67 -1.15
N LEU A 172 4.26 -25.20 -1.76
CA LEU A 172 3.16 -26.06 -2.20
C LEU A 172 3.60 -26.90 -3.42
N PRO A 173 3.30 -28.21 -3.46
CA PRO A 173 3.57 -29.02 -4.65
C PRO A 173 2.90 -28.44 -5.89
N GLU A 174 3.62 -28.42 -7.01
CA GLU A 174 3.13 -27.82 -8.27
C GLU A 174 1.76 -28.36 -8.69
N LYS A 175 1.54 -29.68 -8.56
CA LYS A 175 0.25 -30.33 -8.87
C LYS A 175 -0.90 -29.78 -8.02
N GLU A 176 -0.65 -29.46 -6.76
CA GLU A 176 -1.68 -28.89 -5.87
C GLU A 176 -1.94 -27.43 -6.23
N PHE A 177 -0.89 -26.65 -6.51
CA PHE A 177 -1.03 -25.27 -6.98
C PHE A 177 -1.90 -25.21 -8.24
N VAL A 178 -1.59 -26.02 -9.26
CA VAL A 178 -2.34 -26.10 -10.53
C VAL A 178 -3.80 -26.50 -10.26
N LYS A 179 -4.03 -27.51 -9.42
CA LYS A 179 -5.37 -27.96 -9.05
C LYS A 179 -6.19 -26.84 -8.39
N PHE A 180 -5.61 -26.12 -7.44
CA PHE A 180 -6.30 -25.03 -6.73
C PHE A 180 -6.53 -23.83 -7.63
N PHE A 181 -5.57 -23.48 -8.49
CA PHE A 181 -5.72 -22.44 -9.50
C PHE A 181 -6.88 -22.76 -10.45
N ASN A 182 -6.91 -23.97 -11.04
CA ASN A 182 -7.96 -24.38 -11.98
C ASN A 182 -9.35 -24.49 -11.31
N LYS A 183 -9.41 -24.77 -10.01
CA LYS A 183 -10.67 -24.72 -9.24
C LYS A 183 -11.21 -23.29 -9.10
N LEU A 184 -10.33 -22.32 -8.87
CA LEU A 184 -10.70 -20.90 -8.70
C LEU A 184 -10.99 -20.22 -10.04
N PHE A 185 -10.23 -20.56 -11.07
CA PHE A 185 -10.19 -19.89 -12.36
C PHE A 185 -10.39 -20.87 -13.53
N PRO A 186 -11.48 -21.66 -13.55
CA PRO A 186 -11.65 -22.81 -14.46
C PRO A 186 -11.68 -22.47 -15.95
N LYS A 187 -11.92 -21.20 -16.30
CA LYS A 187 -12.01 -20.74 -17.70
C LYS A 187 -10.84 -19.85 -18.11
N VAL A 188 -9.94 -19.51 -17.19
CA VAL A 188 -8.84 -18.59 -17.48
C VAL A 188 -7.85 -19.27 -18.42
N ASN A 189 -7.63 -18.64 -19.57
CA ASN A 189 -6.64 -19.08 -20.56
C ASN A 189 -5.64 -17.97 -20.93
N PHE A 190 -5.77 -16.79 -20.31
CA PHE A 190 -4.88 -15.65 -20.53
C PHE A 190 -4.68 -14.89 -19.21
N VAL A 191 -3.44 -14.87 -18.74
CA VAL A 191 -3.01 -14.17 -17.53
C VAL A 191 -2.16 -12.97 -17.94
N LEU A 192 -2.50 -11.79 -17.43
CA LEU A 192 -1.76 -10.56 -17.71
C LEU A 192 -1.33 -9.89 -16.40
N ILE A 193 -0.03 -9.68 -16.23
CA ILE A 193 0.52 -8.97 -15.08
C ILE A 193 0.98 -7.60 -15.55
N ILE A 194 0.43 -6.52 -14.97
CA ILE A 194 0.68 -5.14 -15.43
C ILE A 194 0.91 -4.16 -14.28
N GLY A 195 1.75 -3.17 -14.57
CA GLY A 195 1.97 -2.00 -13.74
C GLY A 195 2.79 -2.25 -12.48
N PHE A 196 3.60 -3.31 -12.47
CA PHE A 196 4.65 -3.57 -11.51
C PHE A 196 5.97 -2.99 -12.05
N ASP A 197 6.79 -2.47 -11.14
CA ASP A 197 8.13 -2.02 -11.47
C ASP A 197 9.13 -3.12 -11.14
N GLU A 198 9.09 -3.66 -9.91
CA GLU A 198 9.95 -4.74 -9.43
C GLU A 198 9.15 -5.86 -8.74
N PHE A 199 9.80 -7.00 -8.51
CA PHE A 199 9.22 -8.14 -7.80
C PHE A 199 10.20 -8.70 -6.77
N THR A 200 9.66 -9.12 -5.63
CA THR A 200 10.40 -9.93 -4.67
C THR A 200 10.62 -11.36 -5.19
N LEU A 201 11.62 -12.07 -4.65
CA LEU A 201 11.87 -13.46 -5.04
C LEU A 201 10.65 -14.38 -4.79
N PRO A 202 9.95 -14.29 -3.64
CA PRO A 202 8.72 -15.07 -3.44
C PRO A 202 7.64 -14.78 -4.49
N GLU A 203 7.47 -13.52 -4.89
CA GLU A 203 6.50 -13.15 -5.94
C GLU A 203 6.90 -13.72 -7.31
N ILE A 204 8.18 -13.67 -7.68
CA ILE A 204 8.68 -14.28 -8.92
C ILE A 204 8.43 -15.80 -8.93
N ASN A 205 8.62 -16.47 -7.79
CA ASN A 205 8.33 -17.90 -7.68
C ASN A 205 6.83 -18.19 -7.85
N ILE A 206 5.94 -17.37 -7.27
CA ILE A 206 4.48 -17.47 -7.49
C ILE A 206 4.13 -17.25 -8.96
N ILE A 207 4.68 -16.21 -9.61
CA ILE A 207 4.48 -15.93 -11.03
C ILE A 207 4.95 -17.10 -11.89
N ASN A 208 6.08 -17.71 -11.55
CA ASN A 208 6.58 -18.91 -12.21
C ASN A 208 5.64 -20.12 -12.00
N SER A 209 5.02 -20.28 -10.84
CA SER A 209 4.01 -21.33 -10.64
C SER A 209 2.76 -21.09 -11.52
N VAL A 210 2.34 -19.84 -11.69
CA VAL A 210 1.23 -19.49 -12.61
C VAL A 210 1.61 -19.76 -14.07
N SER A 211 2.89 -19.60 -14.47
CA SER A 211 3.32 -19.90 -15.84
C SER A 211 3.34 -21.40 -16.18
N LYS A 212 3.19 -22.29 -15.19
CA LYS A 212 3.06 -23.74 -15.39
C LYS A 212 1.64 -24.21 -15.66
N ILE A 213 0.65 -23.32 -15.62
CA ILE A 213 -0.74 -23.66 -16.00
C ILE A 213 -0.81 -23.83 -17.52
N GLU A 214 -0.93 -25.07 -18.00
CA GLU A 214 -0.88 -25.41 -19.42
C GLU A 214 -1.98 -24.72 -20.24
N GLU A 215 -3.17 -24.56 -19.65
CA GLU A 215 -4.32 -23.95 -20.30
C GLU A 215 -4.22 -22.43 -20.43
N ALA A 216 -3.26 -21.79 -19.74
CA ALA A 216 -3.17 -20.34 -19.63
C ALA A 216 -1.84 -19.76 -20.15
N LYS A 217 -1.94 -18.79 -21.05
CA LYS A 217 -0.78 -18.01 -21.49
C LYS A 217 -0.55 -16.84 -20.55
N LEU A 218 0.64 -16.76 -19.94
CA LEU A 218 1.02 -15.68 -19.04
C LEU A 218 1.87 -14.64 -19.78
N PHE A 219 1.44 -13.38 -19.71
CA PHE A 219 2.18 -12.21 -20.18
C PHE A 219 2.43 -11.25 -19.01
N LEU A 220 3.65 -10.72 -18.94
CA LEU A 220 4.08 -9.77 -17.92
C LEU A 220 4.57 -8.52 -18.64
N ASN A 221 3.91 -7.38 -18.41
CA ASN A 221 4.40 -6.09 -18.88
C ASN A 221 5.46 -5.60 -17.89
N PHE A 222 6.68 -5.40 -18.39
CA PHE A 222 7.85 -5.04 -17.60
C PHE A 222 8.63 -3.96 -18.35
N ASP A 223 8.65 -2.73 -17.82
CA ASP A 223 9.25 -1.55 -18.44
C ASP A 223 10.78 -1.55 -18.34
N TYR A 224 11.42 -2.59 -18.88
CA TYR A 224 12.86 -2.80 -18.81
C TYR A 224 13.59 -2.44 -20.10
N TYR A 225 14.39 -1.39 -20.04
CA TYR A 225 15.09 -0.83 -21.20
C TYR A 225 16.59 -0.60 -20.92
N LEU A 226 17.42 -1.55 -21.37
CA LEU A 226 18.88 -1.55 -21.19
C LEU A 226 19.61 -0.31 -21.74
N TYR A 227 19.02 0.39 -22.71
CA TYR A 227 19.64 1.58 -23.29
C TYR A 227 19.66 2.79 -22.34
N ASN A 228 18.90 2.77 -21.24
CA ASN A 228 18.90 3.83 -20.24
C ASN A 228 19.08 3.28 -18.81
N PRO A 229 20.30 2.86 -18.44
CA PRO A 229 20.56 2.29 -17.12
C PRO A 229 20.32 3.29 -15.98
N LEU A 230 20.46 4.61 -16.20
CA LEU A 230 20.21 5.61 -15.16
C LEU A 230 18.76 5.64 -14.67
N VAL A 231 17.82 5.21 -15.52
CA VAL A 231 16.41 5.10 -15.16
C VAL A 231 16.05 3.67 -14.78
N PHE A 232 16.58 2.66 -15.48
CA PHE A 232 16.07 1.29 -15.42
C PHE A 232 16.97 0.26 -14.70
N SER A 233 18.19 0.60 -14.26
CA SER A 233 19.11 -0.40 -13.66
C SER A 233 18.61 -1.01 -12.35
N HIS A 234 17.70 -0.32 -11.65
CA HIS A 234 17.07 -0.88 -10.45
C HIS A 234 16.23 -2.13 -10.75
N LEU A 235 15.88 -2.37 -12.03
CA LEU A 235 15.09 -3.51 -12.48
C LEU A 235 15.92 -4.73 -12.90
N ASP A 236 17.25 -4.57 -13.04
CA ASP A 236 18.16 -5.60 -13.57
C ASP A 236 17.97 -6.92 -12.83
N LYS A 237 17.96 -6.88 -11.49
CA LYS A 237 17.81 -8.06 -10.64
C LYS A 237 16.50 -8.81 -10.88
N SER A 238 15.38 -8.09 -10.98
CA SER A 238 14.08 -8.71 -11.24
C SER A 238 14.02 -9.31 -12.64
N TYR A 239 14.60 -8.64 -13.65
CA TYR A 239 14.68 -9.15 -15.01
C TYR A 239 15.51 -10.44 -15.09
N GLU A 240 16.71 -10.45 -14.50
CA GLU A 240 17.59 -11.62 -14.48
C GLU A 240 16.94 -12.83 -13.80
N LEU A 241 16.21 -12.61 -12.71
CA LEU A 241 15.48 -13.67 -12.02
C LEU A 241 14.33 -14.23 -12.87
N LEU A 242 13.60 -13.38 -13.60
CA LEU A 242 12.56 -13.82 -14.54
C LEU A 242 13.16 -14.61 -15.71
N GLU A 243 14.25 -14.13 -16.29
CA GLU A 243 14.97 -14.81 -17.37
C GLU A 243 15.48 -16.18 -16.92
N ALA A 244 16.05 -16.27 -15.71
CA ALA A 244 16.50 -17.53 -15.12
C ALA A 244 15.36 -18.54 -14.88
N LYS A 245 14.10 -18.08 -14.77
CA LYS A 245 12.90 -18.94 -14.71
C LYS A 245 12.37 -19.33 -16.09
N GLY A 246 12.99 -18.87 -17.18
CA GLY A 246 12.64 -19.20 -18.56
C GLY A 246 11.62 -18.25 -19.20
N PHE A 247 11.40 -17.05 -18.62
CA PHE A 247 10.58 -16.03 -19.25
C PHE A 247 11.32 -15.43 -20.46
N ASN A 248 10.65 -15.39 -21.60
CA ASN A 248 11.21 -14.88 -22.84
C ASN A 248 10.72 -13.46 -23.12
N LYS A 249 11.64 -12.57 -23.52
CA LYS A 249 11.29 -11.22 -23.98
C LYS A 249 10.53 -11.27 -25.31
N ILE A 250 9.45 -10.51 -25.38
CA ILE A 250 8.66 -10.30 -26.60
C ILE A 250 8.44 -8.81 -26.80
N GLU A 251 8.19 -8.39 -28.04
CA GLU A 251 7.87 -6.99 -28.33
C GLU A 251 6.40 -6.70 -28.04
N ASP A 252 6.15 -5.62 -27.30
CA ASP A 252 4.81 -5.10 -27.08
C ASP A 252 4.36 -4.26 -28.28
N GLY A 253 3.34 -4.75 -28.98
CA GLY A 253 2.73 -4.10 -30.14
C GLY A 253 1.64 -3.08 -29.78
N SER A 254 1.32 -2.89 -28.50
CA SER A 254 0.25 -2.00 -28.06
C SER A 254 0.49 -0.53 -28.44
N ALA A 255 -0.58 0.19 -28.77
CA ALA A 255 -0.50 1.62 -29.13
C ALA A 255 0.06 2.48 -27.98
N GLY A 256 -0.20 2.11 -26.73
CA GLY A 256 0.31 2.79 -25.54
C GLY A 256 1.83 2.73 -25.41
N ALA A 257 2.45 1.62 -25.85
CA ALA A 257 3.90 1.45 -25.92
C ALA A 257 4.54 2.35 -26.99
N GLN A 258 3.79 2.79 -28.00
CA GLN A 258 4.29 3.55 -29.16
C GLN A 258 4.20 5.08 -29.01
N ASN A 259 3.84 5.62 -27.85
CA ASN A 259 3.80 7.07 -27.66
C ASN A 259 5.20 7.71 -27.80
N ASP A 260 5.36 8.58 -28.80
CA ASP A 260 6.59 9.31 -29.13
C ASP A 260 7.19 10.07 -27.93
N PHE A 261 6.37 10.76 -27.14
CA PHE A 261 6.85 11.49 -25.96
C PHE A 261 7.39 10.51 -24.92
N LYS A 262 6.65 9.43 -24.65
CA LYS A 262 7.14 8.39 -23.73
C LYS A 262 8.42 7.77 -24.26
N LYS A 263 8.54 7.49 -25.56
CA LYS A 263 9.75 6.90 -26.17
C LYS A 263 10.96 7.84 -25.98
N GLU A 264 10.76 9.13 -26.21
CA GLU A 264 11.77 10.15 -26.00
C GLU A 264 12.24 10.21 -24.54
N VAL A 265 11.29 10.26 -23.59
CA VAL A 265 11.59 10.26 -22.15
C VAL A 265 12.35 8.99 -21.76
N ARG A 266 11.86 7.81 -22.15
CA ARG A 266 12.53 6.51 -21.88
C ARG A 266 13.98 6.50 -22.36
N THR A 267 14.23 7.02 -23.57
CA THR A 267 15.54 6.95 -24.24
C THR A 267 16.54 8.02 -23.83
N LYS A 268 16.08 9.20 -23.39
CA LYS A 268 16.97 10.35 -23.17
C LYS A 268 16.94 10.94 -21.75
N LEU A 269 15.91 10.65 -20.94
CA LEU A 269 15.82 11.18 -19.58
C LEU A 269 17.04 10.75 -18.77
N SER A 270 17.65 11.69 -18.06
CA SER A 270 18.86 11.52 -17.24
C SER A 270 20.17 11.18 -17.99
N LEU A 271 20.11 10.73 -19.25
CA LEU A 271 21.30 10.40 -20.05
C LEU A 271 21.93 11.60 -20.75
N ASN A 272 21.13 12.61 -21.08
CA ASN A 272 21.60 13.78 -21.83
C ASN A 272 22.55 14.63 -20.97
N LYS A 273 23.86 14.41 -21.14
CA LYS A 273 24.93 15.33 -20.71
C LYS A 273 25.11 16.51 -21.67
N GLN A 274 24.47 16.49 -22.84
CA GLN A 274 24.60 17.51 -23.88
C GLN A 274 23.34 18.38 -23.99
N ASN A 275 23.55 19.69 -24.20
CA ASN A 275 22.54 20.75 -24.34
C ASN A 275 21.72 20.68 -25.65
N THR A 276 21.48 19.51 -26.23
CA THR A 276 20.61 19.39 -27.40
C THR A 276 19.16 19.53 -26.94
N LYS A 277 18.60 20.72 -27.15
CA LYS A 277 17.19 21.01 -26.87
C LYS A 277 16.31 20.28 -27.90
N GLU A 278 15.53 19.31 -27.44
CA GLU A 278 14.51 18.65 -28.26
C GLU A 278 13.31 19.60 -28.43
N ASN A 279 13.10 20.12 -29.64
CA ASN A 279 12.03 21.09 -29.91
C ASN A 279 10.69 20.41 -30.20
N LYS A 280 10.66 19.09 -30.45
CA LYS A 280 9.44 18.34 -30.83
C LYS A 280 8.28 18.50 -29.84
N PHE A 281 8.58 18.73 -28.56
CA PHE A 281 7.58 18.80 -27.49
C PHE A 281 7.50 20.19 -26.82
N LYS A 282 8.12 21.21 -27.41
CA LYS A 282 8.19 22.55 -26.81
C LYS A 282 6.83 23.15 -26.48
N GLU A 283 5.82 22.92 -27.33
CA GLU A 283 4.46 23.41 -27.12
C GLU A 283 3.66 22.57 -26.10
N LYS A 284 4.15 21.37 -25.74
CA LYS A 284 3.48 20.44 -24.82
C LYS A 284 4.10 20.43 -23.42
N VAL A 285 5.21 21.12 -23.22
CA VAL A 285 5.96 21.16 -21.96
C VAL A 285 6.17 22.60 -21.55
N THR A 286 5.53 22.98 -20.44
CA THR A 286 5.62 24.33 -19.87
C THR A 286 6.29 24.26 -18.51
N LYS A 287 7.26 25.14 -18.27
CA LYS A 287 7.84 25.36 -16.94
C LYS A 287 7.21 26.61 -16.34
N ILE A 288 6.53 26.43 -15.22
CA ILE A 288 5.98 27.52 -14.39
C ILE A 288 6.87 27.63 -13.15
N SER A 289 7.07 28.84 -12.63
CA SER A 289 7.86 29.09 -11.43
C SER A 289 7.08 29.97 -10.46
N ALA A 290 7.17 29.66 -9.17
CA ALA A 290 6.44 30.33 -8.11
C ALA A 290 7.40 30.76 -7.00
N VAL A 291 7.04 31.84 -6.29
CA VAL A 291 7.87 32.41 -5.21
C VAL A 291 7.83 31.54 -3.94
N ASN A 292 6.70 30.89 -3.67
CA ASN A 292 6.47 30.04 -2.52
C ASN A 292 5.42 28.96 -2.86
N ARG A 293 5.19 28.02 -1.93
CA ARG A 293 4.26 26.89 -2.11
C ARG A 293 2.80 27.33 -2.30
N ILE A 294 2.38 28.42 -1.66
CA ILE A 294 1.02 28.94 -1.79
C ILE A 294 0.79 29.38 -3.24
N ASN A 295 1.67 30.24 -3.75
CA ASN A 295 1.60 30.70 -5.13
C ASN A 295 1.81 29.57 -6.15
N GLU A 296 2.61 28.55 -5.82
CA GLU A 296 2.76 27.35 -6.65
C GLU A 296 1.42 26.64 -6.84
N ILE A 297 0.71 26.35 -5.74
CA ILE A 297 -0.61 25.69 -5.80
C ILE A 297 -1.65 26.57 -6.47
N GLU A 298 -1.64 27.90 -6.26
CA GLU A 298 -2.53 28.83 -6.96
C GLU A 298 -2.29 28.84 -8.47
N LEU A 299 -1.02 28.84 -8.91
CA LEU A 299 -0.68 28.79 -10.33
C LEU A 299 -1.10 27.46 -10.95
N ILE A 300 -0.89 26.34 -10.25
CA ILE A 300 -1.40 25.03 -10.65
C ILE A 300 -2.93 25.06 -10.78
N ALA A 301 -3.64 25.64 -9.80
CA ALA A 301 -5.11 25.74 -9.84
C ALA A 301 -5.60 26.55 -11.04
N LYS A 302 -4.93 27.68 -11.36
CA LYS A 302 -5.23 28.49 -12.54
C LYS A 302 -5.00 27.70 -13.84
N GLU A 303 -3.92 26.93 -13.92
CA GLU A 303 -3.63 26.10 -15.09
C GLU A 303 -4.68 24.99 -15.26
N ILE A 304 -5.07 24.32 -14.17
CA ILE A 304 -6.16 23.33 -14.20
C ILE A 304 -7.46 23.96 -14.72
N LYS A 305 -7.81 25.16 -14.25
CA LYS A 305 -9.01 25.87 -14.72
C LYS A 305 -8.90 26.28 -16.19
N ASN A 306 -7.71 26.66 -16.66
CA ASN A 306 -7.46 26.93 -18.07
C ASN A 306 -7.70 25.67 -18.92
N LEU A 307 -7.13 24.53 -18.53
CA LEU A 307 -7.33 23.25 -19.22
C LEU A 307 -8.80 22.83 -19.27
N ILE A 308 -9.53 22.99 -18.16
CA ILE A 308 -10.95 22.62 -18.09
C ILE A 308 -11.82 23.57 -18.93
N ASN A 309 -11.65 24.88 -18.78
CA ASN A 309 -12.55 25.86 -19.36
C ASN A 309 -12.22 26.18 -20.83
N ASN A 310 -10.94 26.31 -21.17
CA ASN A 310 -10.50 26.79 -22.49
C ASN A 310 -10.13 25.63 -23.42
N GLU A 311 -9.53 24.55 -22.90
CA GLU A 311 -9.13 23.38 -23.69
C GLU A 311 -10.13 22.21 -23.61
N ASN A 312 -11.22 22.38 -22.86
CA ASN A 312 -12.28 21.37 -22.67
C ASN A 312 -11.76 20.00 -22.18
N VAL A 313 -10.70 20.02 -21.36
CA VAL A 313 -10.13 18.80 -20.77
C VAL A 313 -10.97 18.37 -19.59
N SER A 314 -11.44 17.11 -19.61
CA SER A 314 -12.18 16.55 -18.49
C SER A 314 -11.29 16.43 -17.23
N PRO A 315 -11.78 16.77 -16.02
CA PRO A 315 -10.95 16.79 -14.81
C PRO A 315 -10.23 15.47 -14.49
N HIS A 316 -10.84 14.32 -14.83
CA HIS A 316 -10.24 13.00 -14.59
C HIS A 316 -9.01 12.70 -15.48
N ASN A 317 -8.78 13.48 -16.53
CA ASN A 317 -7.60 13.39 -17.38
C ASN A 317 -6.44 14.27 -16.90
N ILE A 318 -6.62 15.01 -15.80
CA ILE A 318 -5.61 15.89 -15.22
C ILE A 318 -5.02 15.22 -13.97
N CYS A 319 -3.70 15.06 -13.95
CA CYS A 319 -2.98 14.50 -12.81
C CYS A 319 -1.94 15.52 -12.30
N VAL A 320 -1.99 15.82 -11.01
CA VAL A 320 -0.99 16.66 -10.33
C VAL A 320 -0.17 15.75 -9.42
N VAL A 321 1.14 15.74 -9.63
CA VAL A 321 2.07 14.85 -8.91
C VAL A 321 3.03 15.68 -8.07
N PHE A 322 3.22 15.27 -6.82
CA PHE A 322 4.15 15.87 -5.88
C PHE A 322 5.13 14.80 -5.41
N ASN A 323 6.38 15.19 -5.11
CA ASN A 323 7.34 14.28 -4.49
C ASN A 323 6.86 13.84 -3.09
N LEU A 324 6.43 14.80 -2.26
CA LEU A 324 5.86 14.56 -0.93
C LEU A 324 4.56 15.35 -0.79
N ILE A 325 3.42 14.67 -0.97
CA ILE A 325 2.11 15.31 -0.92
C ILE A 325 1.78 15.90 0.45
N SER A 326 2.28 15.30 1.55
CA SER A 326 2.04 15.77 2.93
C SER A 326 2.44 17.23 3.16
N ASN A 327 3.43 17.73 2.43
CA ASN A 327 3.87 19.12 2.50
C ASN A 327 2.93 20.12 1.81
N TYR A 328 1.99 19.62 1.00
CA TYR A 328 1.09 20.39 0.15
C TYR A 328 -0.40 20.09 0.41
N SER A 329 -0.74 18.96 1.07
CA SER A 329 -2.12 18.49 1.27
C SER A 329 -3.09 19.53 1.82
N ALA A 330 -2.67 20.30 2.84
CA ALA A 330 -3.50 21.36 3.42
C ALA A 330 -3.76 22.48 2.40
N LEU A 331 -2.70 22.96 1.74
CA LEU A 331 -2.78 24.01 0.73
C LEU A 331 -3.63 23.59 -0.48
N VAL A 332 -3.43 22.37 -0.98
CA VAL A 332 -4.24 21.81 -2.09
C VAL A 332 -5.70 21.75 -1.67
N ASN A 333 -6.01 21.26 -0.47
CA ASN A 333 -7.39 21.19 0.01
C ASN A 333 -8.07 22.55 0.08
N ASP A 334 -7.39 23.56 0.60
CA ASP A 334 -7.98 24.89 0.78
C ASP A 334 -8.11 25.60 -0.57
N ILE A 335 -7.02 25.67 -1.34
CA ILE A 335 -6.97 26.43 -2.59
C ILE A 335 -7.86 25.77 -3.65
N PHE A 336 -7.79 24.45 -3.85
CA PHE A 336 -8.60 23.82 -4.92
C PHE A 336 -10.09 23.93 -4.63
N LYS A 337 -10.52 23.90 -3.36
CA LYS A 337 -11.92 24.16 -2.97
C LYS A 337 -12.34 25.58 -3.29
N VAL A 338 -11.51 26.58 -2.99
CA VAL A 338 -11.77 27.99 -3.33
C VAL A 338 -11.93 28.18 -4.84
N TYR A 339 -11.11 27.50 -5.64
CA TYR A 339 -11.19 27.54 -7.11
C TYR A 339 -12.30 26.65 -7.71
N GLY A 340 -13.05 25.91 -6.86
CA GLY A 340 -14.11 25.00 -7.29
C GLY A 340 -13.60 23.84 -8.15
N ILE A 341 -12.37 23.38 -7.93
CA ILE A 341 -11.77 22.27 -8.66
C ILE A 341 -12.17 20.96 -7.96
N PRO A 342 -12.82 20.00 -8.67
CA PRO A 342 -13.03 18.67 -8.12
C PRO A 342 -11.73 17.87 -8.19
N PHE A 343 -11.30 17.28 -7.06
CA PHE A 343 -10.07 16.50 -7.00
C PHE A 343 -10.19 15.30 -6.05
N ASN A 344 -9.31 14.33 -6.24
CA ASN A 344 -9.10 13.23 -5.32
C ASN A 344 -7.68 13.31 -4.76
N LEU A 345 -7.56 13.48 -3.44
CA LEU A 345 -6.28 13.57 -2.77
C LEU A 345 -5.83 12.18 -2.31
N THR A 346 -4.59 11.81 -2.64
CA THR A 346 -4.04 10.52 -2.19
C THR A 346 -3.74 10.53 -0.69
N ASP A 347 -3.37 11.68 -0.13
CA ASP A 347 -3.16 11.86 1.31
C ASP A 347 -4.50 11.79 2.06
N ARG A 348 -4.54 10.99 3.13
CA ARG A 348 -5.76 10.72 3.88
C ARG A 348 -5.69 11.37 5.24
N THR A 349 -6.81 11.96 5.66
CA THR A 349 -6.95 12.40 7.05
C THR A 349 -7.00 11.16 7.96
N PRO A 350 -6.13 11.07 9.00
CA PRO A 350 -6.19 9.99 9.95
C PRO A 350 -7.56 9.93 10.63
N LEU A 351 -8.13 8.72 10.76
CA LEU A 351 -9.42 8.54 11.41
C LEU A 351 -9.36 8.97 12.89
N SER A 352 -8.19 8.86 13.52
CA SER A 352 -7.90 9.36 14.87
C SER A 352 -8.18 10.85 15.05
N ASN A 353 -8.20 11.63 13.97
CA ASN A 353 -8.44 13.07 14.01
C ASN A 353 -9.91 13.41 13.74
N THR A 354 -10.76 12.41 13.51
CA THR A 354 -12.19 12.64 13.28
C THR A 354 -12.92 12.83 14.60
N TYR A 355 -13.92 13.71 14.59
CA TYR A 355 -14.65 14.08 15.80
C TYR A 355 -15.31 12.90 16.54
N PRO A 356 -15.96 11.93 15.86
CA PRO A 356 -16.54 10.77 16.56
C PRO A 356 -15.46 9.91 17.25
N VAL A 357 -14.33 9.66 16.59
CA VAL A 357 -13.27 8.80 17.13
C VAL A 357 -12.54 9.48 18.28
N THR A 358 -12.17 10.76 18.13
CA THR A 358 -11.58 11.55 19.22
C THR A 358 -12.50 11.58 20.44
N THR A 359 -13.81 11.67 20.25
CA THR A 359 -14.76 11.65 21.37
C THR A 359 -14.80 10.30 22.09
N ILE A 360 -14.83 9.18 21.36
CA ILE A 360 -14.78 7.85 21.96
C ILE A 360 -13.50 7.68 22.80
N ILE A 361 -12.35 8.12 22.27
CA ILE A 361 -11.08 8.11 23.00
C ILE A 361 -11.20 8.97 24.28
N ASN A 362 -11.75 10.19 24.17
CA ASN A 362 -11.93 11.08 25.30
C ASN A 362 -12.75 10.44 26.44
N PHE A 363 -13.76 9.62 26.12
CA PHE A 363 -14.55 8.88 27.11
C PHE A 363 -13.74 7.77 27.79
N LEU A 364 -12.96 7.00 27.04
CA LEU A 364 -12.09 5.94 27.61
C LEU A 364 -11.03 6.55 28.53
N GLU A 365 -10.47 7.69 28.14
CA GLU A 365 -9.47 8.40 28.94
C GLU A 365 -10.03 8.89 30.30
N ILE A 366 -11.36 8.99 30.48
CA ILE A 366 -11.95 9.28 31.81
C ILE A 366 -11.61 8.14 32.77
N ILE A 367 -11.81 6.90 32.35
CA ILE A 367 -11.57 5.72 33.20
C ILE A 367 -10.07 5.53 33.40
N GLU A 368 -9.29 5.63 32.31
CA GLU A 368 -7.83 5.48 32.35
C GLU A 368 -7.15 6.48 33.28
N ASN A 369 -7.56 7.75 33.25
CA ASN A 369 -6.99 8.80 34.09
C ASN A 369 -7.69 8.93 35.45
N ASN A 370 -8.34 7.86 35.90
CA ASN A 370 -9.07 7.81 37.18
C ASN A 370 -9.97 9.03 37.38
N TYR A 371 -10.86 9.31 36.43
CA TYR A 371 -11.84 10.40 36.49
C TYR A 371 -11.21 11.79 36.66
N TYR A 372 -10.13 12.09 35.94
CA TYR A 372 -9.53 13.43 35.94
C TYR A 372 -10.54 14.48 35.43
N TYR A 373 -10.67 15.60 36.15
CA TYR A 373 -11.72 16.61 35.90
C TYR A 373 -11.75 17.14 34.45
N LYS A 374 -10.58 17.34 33.83
CA LYS A 374 -10.50 17.82 32.43
C LYS A 374 -11.06 16.80 31.45
N ASN A 375 -10.88 15.50 31.71
CA ASN A 375 -11.39 14.44 30.84
C ASN A 375 -12.92 14.39 30.89
N ILE A 376 -13.51 14.60 32.07
CA ILE A 376 -14.96 14.67 32.27
C ILE A 376 -15.53 15.90 31.55
N LEU A 377 -14.95 17.08 31.74
CA LEU A 377 -15.44 18.31 31.10
C LEU A 377 -15.38 18.22 29.57
N ARG A 378 -14.24 17.79 29.01
CA ARG A 378 -14.06 17.58 27.57
C ARG A 378 -15.07 16.57 27.01
N ALA A 379 -15.43 15.55 27.78
CA ALA A 379 -16.45 14.58 27.41
C ALA A 379 -17.86 15.17 27.39
N LEU A 380 -18.22 15.99 28.38
CA LEU A 380 -19.51 16.69 28.42
C LEU A 380 -19.65 17.71 27.28
N GLU A 381 -18.55 18.36 26.89
CA GLU A 381 -18.49 19.32 25.77
C GLU A 381 -18.50 18.65 24.38
N SER A 382 -18.45 17.32 24.31
CA SER A 382 -18.34 16.58 23.04
C SER A 382 -19.63 16.54 22.21
N GLY A 383 -20.77 17.03 22.70
CA GLY A 383 -22.05 17.01 21.98
C GLY A 383 -22.63 15.61 21.70
N PHE A 384 -21.94 14.53 22.11
CA PHE A 384 -22.43 13.14 22.02
C PHE A 384 -23.14 12.67 23.28
N ILE A 385 -23.03 13.43 24.38
CA ILE A 385 -23.77 13.20 25.63
C ILE A 385 -24.76 14.34 25.78
N GLU A 386 -26.01 13.98 26.07
CA GLU A 386 -27.05 14.98 26.34
C GLU A 386 -26.88 15.51 27.76
N THR A 387 -26.42 16.75 27.90
CA THR A 387 -26.07 17.36 29.19
C THR A 387 -27.24 18.08 29.84
N LYS A 388 -28.50 17.64 29.63
CA LYS A 388 -29.78 18.37 29.84
C LYS A 388 -29.87 19.36 31.01
N GLU A 389 -29.14 19.15 32.11
CA GLU A 389 -29.15 20.01 33.30
C GLU A 389 -27.75 20.28 33.90
N ILE A 390 -26.65 19.86 33.24
CA ILE A 390 -25.28 20.01 33.75
C ILE A 390 -24.62 21.24 33.12
N ASP A 391 -24.49 22.31 33.90
CA ASP A 391 -23.62 23.44 33.55
C ASP A 391 -22.15 23.06 33.80
N THR A 392 -21.38 22.91 32.71
CA THR A 392 -19.96 22.55 32.78
C THR A 392 -19.11 23.59 33.51
N SER A 393 -19.51 24.87 33.46
CA SER A 393 -18.82 25.96 34.16
C SER A 393 -19.06 25.87 35.66
N LEU A 394 -20.29 25.56 36.07
CA LEU A 394 -20.61 25.30 37.49
C LEU A 394 -19.90 24.05 37.99
N LEU A 395 -19.89 22.96 37.20
CA LEU A 395 -19.19 21.73 37.55
C LEU A 395 -17.68 21.97 37.77
N LEU A 396 -17.04 22.72 36.88
CA LEU A 396 -15.62 23.09 37.02
C LEU A 396 -15.39 23.92 38.30
N LYS A 397 -16.26 24.88 38.60
CA LYS A 397 -16.16 25.71 39.80
C LYS A 397 -16.33 24.88 41.08
N THR A 398 -17.35 24.03 41.14
CA THR A 398 -17.59 23.11 42.26
C THR A 398 -16.42 22.16 42.46
N ALA A 399 -15.87 21.58 41.39
CA ALA A 399 -14.69 20.72 41.47
C ALA A 399 -13.47 21.47 42.01
N ALA A 400 -13.27 22.73 41.64
CA ALA A 400 -12.18 23.56 42.16
C ALA A 400 -12.37 23.89 43.66
N GLU A 401 -13.58 24.25 44.08
CA GLU A 401 -13.91 24.57 45.48
C GLU A 401 -13.76 23.34 46.39
N LEU A 402 -14.22 22.17 45.93
CA LEU A 402 -14.12 20.89 46.63
C LEU A 402 -12.76 20.19 46.45
N LYS A 403 -11.84 20.80 45.68
CA LYS A 403 -10.51 20.25 45.33
C LYS A 403 -10.55 18.85 44.72
N ILE A 404 -11.59 18.56 43.93
CA ILE A 404 -11.73 17.30 43.20
C ILE A 404 -10.87 17.38 41.93
N VAL A 405 -9.77 16.63 41.93
CA VAL A 405 -8.86 16.57 40.77
C VAL A 405 -9.01 15.25 40.02
N ILE A 406 -9.04 14.13 40.74
CA ILE A 406 -9.19 12.75 40.25
C ILE A 406 -10.03 11.94 41.24
N GLY A 407 -10.46 10.74 40.83
CA GLY A 407 -11.04 9.69 41.67
C GLY A 407 -12.55 9.61 41.51
N LYS A 408 -13.06 8.47 41.03
CA LYS A 408 -14.50 8.22 40.88
C LYS A 408 -15.28 8.52 42.16
N ASP A 409 -14.79 8.02 43.28
CA ASP A 409 -15.45 8.16 44.57
C ASP A 409 -15.48 9.61 45.04
N ASN A 410 -14.46 10.40 44.70
CA ASN A 410 -14.45 11.84 45.01
C ASN A 410 -15.53 12.59 44.24
N TRP A 411 -15.84 12.18 43.00
CA TRP A 411 -16.94 12.76 42.22
C TRP A 411 -18.33 12.34 42.70
N ILE A 412 -18.45 11.19 43.37
CA ILE A 412 -19.74 10.64 43.81
C ILE A 412 -20.06 11.03 45.25
N ASN A 413 -19.06 11.08 46.12
CA ASN A 413 -19.24 11.17 47.58
C ASN A 413 -19.00 12.58 48.15
N THR A 414 -18.55 13.53 47.33
CA THR A 414 -18.35 14.94 47.73
C THR A 414 -19.43 15.80 47.12
#